data_AF-A0A7X6HNZ1-F1
#
_entry.id   AF-A0A7X6HNZ1-F1
#
_cell.length_a   1.000
_cell.length_b   1.000
_cell.length_c   1.000
_cell.angle_alpha   90.00
_cell.angle_beta   90.00
_cell.angle_gamma   90.00
#
_symmetry.space_group_name_H-M   'P 1'
#
loop_
_entity.id
_entity.type
_entity.pdbx_description
1 polymer ?
#
loop_
_entity_poly.entity_id
_entity_poly.type
_entity_poly.pdbx_seq_one_letter_code
_entity_poly.pdbx_strand_id
1 'polypeptide(L)' 'MKPNYRRCASCRKIAPKEAFWRAVRVYPSHQVQLDSGMGRSAYLCPEAECLKAAQKKIDWGERYKAP' A
#
# COMPACT_ATOMS: atom_id res chain seq x y z
N MET A 1 -1.82 -15.19 -18.22
CA MET A 1 -1.94 -14.47 -16.92
C MET A 1 -2.71 -13.18 -17.16
N LYS A 2 -3.70 -12.82 -16.32
CA LYS A 2 -4.26 -11.47 -16.39
C LYS A 2 -3.13 -10.47 -16.12
N PRO A 3 -2.99 -9.38 -16.89
CA PRO A 3 -2.00 -8.36 -16.58
C PRO A 3 -2.33 -7.73 -15.20
N ASN A 4 -1.35 -7.07 -14.57
CA ASN A 4 -1.52 -6.32 -13.31
C ASN A 4 -1.62 -7.13 -12.02
N TYR A 5 -0.77 -8.14 -11.84
CA TYR A 5 -0.55 -8.71 -10.50
C TYR A 5 0.18 -7.72 -9.60
N ARG A 6 -0.25 -7.65 -8.34
CA ARG A 6 0.39 -6.85 -7.30
C ARG A 6 0.79 -7.75 -6.15
N ARG A 7 1.66 -7.21 -5.30
CA ARG A 7 2.18 -7.91 -4.13
C ARG A 7 1.77 -7.16 -2.87
N CYS A 8 1.17 -7.86 -1.92
CA CYS A 8 0.87 -7.31 -0.61
C CYS A 8 2.15 -6.86 0.10
N ALA A 9 2.14 -5.63 0.64
CA ALA A 9 3.27 -5.08 1.38
C ALA A 9 3.53 -5.80 2.73
N SER A 10 2.50 -6.42 3.30
CA SER A 10 2.56 -7.13 4.58
C SER A 10 2.94 -8.60 4.42
N CYS A 11 2.08 -9.41 3.80
CA CYS A 11 2.24 -10.86 3.70
C CYS A 11 2.88 -11.36 2.41
N ARG A 12 3.25 -10.45 1.48
CA ARG A 12 3.91 -10.77 0.21
C ARG A 12 3.09 -11.64 -0.77
N LYS A 13 1.81 -11.91 -0.49
CA LYS A 13 0.86 -12.56 -1.41
C LYS A 13 0.81 -11.84 -2.75
N ILE A 14 0.83 -12.62 -3.84
CA ILE A 14 0.70 -12.12 -5.22
C ILE A 14 -0.69 -12.49 -5.73
N ALA A 15 -1.45 -11.49 -6.16
CA ALA A 15 -2.81 -11.65 -6.69
C ALA A 15 -3.10 -10.54 -7.71
N PRO A 16 -4.22 -10.60 -8.46
CA PRO A 16 -4.65 -9.49 -9.31
C PRO A 16 -4.80 -8.19 -8.52
N LYS A 17 -4.59 -7.04 -9.16
CA LYS A 17 -4.67 -5.71 -8.52
C LYS A 17 -5.97 -5.52 -7.75
N GLU A 18 -7.08 -6.03 -8.27
CA GLU A 18 -8.42 -5.87 -7.71
C GLU A 18 -8.61 -6.62 -6.38
N ALA A 19 -7.73 -7.57 -6.07
CA ALA A 19 -7.75 -8.32 -4.82
C ALA A 19 -7.09 -7.57 -3.65
N PHE A 20 -6.63 -6.33 -3.86
CA PHE A 20 -5.90 -5.55 -2.87
C PHE A 20 -6.47 -4.14 -2.74
N TRP A 21 -6.36 -3.60 -1.53
CA TRP A 21 -6.47 -2.18 -1.26
C TRP A 21 -5.22 -1.45 -1.72
N ARG A 22 -5.37 -0.29 -2.37
CA ARG A 22 -4.25 0.59 -2.72
C ARG A 22 -4.16 1.71 -1.69
N ALA A 23 -3.19 1.66 -0.79
CA ALA A 23 -2.85 2.79 0.07
C ALA A 23 -1.91 3.72 -0.68
N VAL A 24 -2.25 5.00 -0.80
CA VAL A 24 -1.46 6.02 -1.49
C VAL A 24 -1.00 7.06 -0.48
N ARG A 25 0.31 7.28 -0.38
CA ARG A 25 0.86 8.47 0.28
C ARG A 25 0.83 9.63 -0.72
N VAL A 26 -0.14 10.51 -0.57
CA VAL A 26 -0.43 11.60 -1.49
C VAL A 26 0.61 12.70 -1.36
N TYR A 27 1.13 13.18 -2.49
CA TYR A 27 1.96 14.38 -2.53
C TYR A 27 1.09 15.60 -2.88
N PRO A 28 1.33 16.80 -2.32
CA PRO A 28 2.38 17.16 -1.36
C PRO A 28 1.96 17.01 0.11
N SER A 29 0.71 16.64 0.41
CA SER A 29 0.20 16.63 1.79
C SER A 29 0.82 15.53 2.67
N HIS A 30 1.46 14.53 2.07
CA HIS A 30 1.99 13.32 2.70
C HIS A 30 0.94 12.51 3.47
N GLN A 31 -0.34 12.82 3.33
CA GLN A 31 -1.44 12.07 3.91
C GLN A 31 -1.65 10.76 3.18
N VAL A 32 -2.20 9.78 3.88
CA VAL A 32 -2.49 8.46 3.32
C VAL A 32 -3.95 8.41 2.95
N GLN A 33 -4.21 8.12 1.69
CA GLN A 33 -5.55 7.95 1.15
C GLN A 33 -5.71 6.54 0.61
N LEU A 34 -6.94 6.03 0.67
CA LEU A 34 -7.30 4.74 0.10
C LEU A 34 -7.78 4.94 -1.34
N ASP A 35 -7.19 4.15 -2.25
CA ASP A 35 -7.48 4.04 -3.68
C ASP A 35 -7.39 5.33 -4.53
N SER A 36 -7.16 6.48 -3.89
CA SER A 36 -7.22 7.81 -4.48
C SER A 36 -5.92 8.61 -4.25
N GLY A 37 -5.75 9.67 -5.04
CA GLY A 37 -4.60 10.56 -4.98
C GLY A 37 -3.40 10.13 -5.83
N MET A 38 -2.44 11.06 -5.93
CA MET A 38 -1.20 10.92 -6.69
C MET A 38 -0.01 10.86 -5.73
N GLY A 39 0.84 9.84 -5.87
CA GLY A 39 2.00 9.64 -5.01
C GLY A 39 2.45 8.18 -4.92
N ARG A 40 3.25 7.85 -3.90
CA ARG A 40 3.78 6.49 -3.70
C ARG A 40 2.66 5.59 -3.18
N SER A 41 2.41 4.48 -3.88
CA SER A 41 1.36 3.53 -3.52
C SER A 41 1.89 2.18 -3.06
N ALA A 42 1.22 1.57 -2.09
CA ALA A 42 1.41 0.20 -1.66
C ALA A 42 0.09 -0.58 -1.76
N TYR A 43 0.19 -1.88 -2.01
CA TYR A 43 -0.98 -2.77 -2.08
C TYR A 43 -1.06 -3.63 -0.82
N LEU A 44 -2.25 -3.82 -0.27
CA LEU A 44 -2.50 -4.59 0.95
C LEU A 44 -3.70 -5.52 0.77
N CYS A 45 -3.62 -6.70 1.39
CA CYS A 45 -4.79 -7.59 1.45
C CYS A 45 -5.90 -6.93 2.29
N PRO A 46 -7.17 -7.20 1.99
CA PRO A 46 -8.32 -6.78 2.81
C PRO A 46 -8.44 -7.55 4.14
N GLU A 47 -7.39 -8.25 4.57
CA GLU A 47 -7.35 -8.95 5.86
C GLU A 47 -6.84 -8.04 6.99
N ALA A 48 -7.49 -8.13 8.15
CA ALA A 48 -7.13 -7.36 9.34
C ALA A 48 -5.67 -7.59 9.79
N GLU A 49 -5.12 -8.79 9.59
CA GLU A 49 -3.71 -9.09 9.90
C GLU A 49 -2.74 -8.28 9.04
N CYS A 50 -3.04 -8.18 7.74
CA CYS A 50 -2.23 -7.39 6.82
C CYS A 50 -2.31 -5.90 7.13
N LEU A 51 -3.50 -5.42 7.55
CA LEU A 51 -3.70 -4.04 7.96
C LEU A 51 -2.94 -3.73 9.26
N LYS A 52 -3.06 -4.57 10.29
CA LYS A 52 -2.32 -4.41 11.56
C LYS A 52 -0.81 -4.45 11.35
N ALA A 53 -0.34 -5.38 10.51
CA ALA A 53 1.08 -5.48 10.17
C ALA A 53 1.56 -4.26 9.37
N ALA A 54 0.72 -3.72 8.48
CA ALA A 54 1.01 -2.49 7.78
C ALA A 54 1.10 -1.33 8.76
N GLN A 55 0.11 -1.13 9.64
CA GLN A 55 0.06 -0.07 10.64
C GLN A 55 1.31 -0.05 11.55
N LYS A 56 1.81 -1.22 11.97
CA LYS A 56 3.04 -1.34 12.77
C LYS A 56 4.32 -1.02 12.00
N LYS A 57 4.35 -1.31 10.69
CA LYS A 57 5.47 -0.98 9.79
C LYS A 57 5.38 0.44 9.23
N ILE A 58 4.25 1.08 9.46
CA ILE A 58 3.88 2.43 9.10
C ILE A 58 4.42 3.36 10.20
N ASP A 59 5.74 3.36 10.37
CA ASP A 59 6.43 4.61 10.65
C ASP A 59 6.55 5.31 9.28
N TRP A 60 5.57 6.15 8.94
CA TRP A 60 5.53 6.83 7.64
C TRP A 60 6.71 7.81 7.44
N GLY A 61 7.57 8.04 8.44
CA GLY A 61 8.69 8.99 8.37
C GLY A 61 9.90 8.45 7.61
N GLU A 62 10.34 7.23 7.89
CA GLU A 62 11.67 6.80 7.47
C GLU A 62 11.74 6.12 6.09
N ARG A 63 10.71 5.36 5.71
CA ARG A 63 10.82 4.41 4.59
C ARG A 63 10.47 5.00 3.21
N TYR A 64 10.00 6.24 3.19
CA TYR A 64 9.74 6.98 1.97
C TYR A 64 10.38 8.38 2.03
N LYS A 65 11.66 8.48 2.40
CA LYS A 65 12.45 9.66 2.02
C LYS A 65 12.33 9.81 0.50
N ALA A 66 11.75 10.91 0.06
CA ALA A 66 12.01 11.44 -1.27
C ALA A 66 13.51 11.82 -1.31
N PRO A 67 14.18 11.80 -2.48
CA PRO A 67 15.44 12.52 -2.60
C PRO A 67 15.26 13.99 -2.19
#